data_AF-A0A023GHJ1-F1
#
_entry.id   AF-A0A023GHJ1-F1
#
_cell.length_a   1.000
_cell.length_b   1.000
_cell.length_c   1.000
_cell.angle_alpha   90.00
_cell.angle_beta   90.00
_cell.angle_gamma   90.00
#
_symmetry.space_group_name_H-M   'P 1'
#
loop_
_entity.id
_entity.type
_entity.pdbx_description
1 polymer ?
#
loop_
_entity_poly.entity_id
_entity_poly.type
_entity_poly.pdbx_seq_one_letter_code
_entity_poly.pdbx_strand_id
1 'polypeptide(L)'
;GGKSDVIELDDSNFEELVLNSDDLWLVEFFAPGAATAKPGPHWAKAATELKGKVKLGAVDATVHQGLASQYDVKGYPTIKFFPAGKKDRHSAEEYNGGRTADDIIQWASDKAAESAPAPELLQVTKESVLKDVCEDSQLCVISVLPHIYDCQSECRQGYLDVLKRLGEKYKRNRWGWLWSEAMAQPKLEEALEIGGFGYPALAVLNSRKMKYSLLRGSFSYDGINEFLREVAVGRGSSVPVKGAKLPEVVSVEPWDGKDAKMDEPEDIDLSDVELEPEDKGKERIEL
;
A
#
# COMPACT_ATOMS: atom_id res chain seq x y z
N GLY A 1 -21.10 7.85 -33.83
CA GLY A 1 -19.64 7.76 -34.02
C GLY A 1 -18.99 7.80 -32.66
N GLY A 2 -18.31 6.74 -32.25
CA GLY A 2 -17.77 6.59 -30.89
C GLY A 2 -16.75 7.69 -30.58
N LYS A 3 -16.92 8.37 -29.44
CA LYS A 3 -15.91 9.28 -28.89
C LYS A 3 -14.66 8.46 -28.58
N SER A 4 -13.52 8.86 -29.14
CA SER A 4 -12.22 8.35 -28.72
C SER A 4 -11.94 8.88 -27.31
N ASP A 5 -11.42 8.05 -26.41
CA ASP A 5 -10.93 8.50 -25.09
C ASP A 5 -9.54 9.17 -25.17
N VAL A 6 -9.01 9.32 -26.39
CA VAL A 6 -7.81 10.13 -26.67
C VAL A 6 -8.13 11.61 -26.55
N ILE A 7 -7.30 12.33 -25.80
CA ILE A 7 -7.43 13.77 -25.58
C ILE A 7 -6.66 14.50 -26.67
N GLU A 8 -7.33 15.35 -27.44
CA GLU A 8 -6.67 16.22 -28.41
C GLU A 8 -5.93 17.34 -27.69
N LEU A 9 -4.64 17.47 -27.97
CA LEU A 9 -3.76 18.44 -27.35
C LEU A 9 -3.22 19.42 -28.38
N ASP A 10 -3.14 20.69 -27.98
CA ASP A 10 -2.66 21.80 -28.79
C ASP A 10 -1.82 22.77 -27.95
N ASP A 11 -1.25 23.79 -28.59
CA ASP A 11 -0.42 24.80 -27.90
C ASP A 11 -1.17 25.55 -26.78
N SER A 12 -2.50 25.60 -26.81
CA SER A 12 -3.31 26.35 -25.84
C SER A 12 -3.64 25.54 -24.58
N ASN A 13 -3.72 24.21 -24.69
CA ASN A 13 -4.15 23.34 -23.59
C ASN A 13 -3.05 22.43 -23.03
N PHE A 14 -1.93 22.26 -23.74
CA PHE A 14 -0.90 21.29 -23.37
C PHE A 14 -0.32 21.55 -21.98
N GLU A 15 -0.01 22.81 -21.68
CA GLU A 15 0.59 23.20 -20.40
C GLU A 15 -0.37 22.91 -19.23
N GLU A 16 -1.65 23.28 -19.38
CA GLU A 16 -2.67 23.06 -18.35
C GLU A 16 -2.98 21.57 -18.17
N LEU A 17 -3.25 20.85 -19.26
CA LEU A 17 -3.72 19.47 -19.21
C LEU A 17 -2.59 18.48 -18.92
N VAL A 18 -1.39 18.69 -19.46
CA VAL A 18 -0.27 17.77 -19.32
C VAL A 18 0.64 18.22 -18.21
N LEU A 19 1.26 19.40 -18.30
CA LEU A 19 2.35 19.80 -17.39
C LEU A 19 1.86 20.13 -15.97
N ASN A 20 0.72 20.80 -15.84
CA ASN A 20 0.13 21.19 -14.56
C ASN A 20 -0.78 20.11 -13.94
N SER A 21 -0.89 18.94 -14.57
CA SER A 21 -1.68 17.81 -14.10
C SER A 21 -0.85 16.89 -13.20
N ASP A 22 -1.44 16.35 -12.13
CA ASP A 22 -0.80 15.29 -11.33
C ASP A 22 -0.85 13.91 -12.00
N ASP A 23 -1.68 13.74 -13.03
CA ASP A 23 -1.78 12.48 -13.76
C ASP A 23 -0.53 12.15 -14.58
N LEU A 24 -0.35 10.85 -14.84
CA LEU A 24 0.60 10.31 -15.79
C LEU A 24 0.04 10.45 -17.21
N TRP A 25 0.87 10.95 -18.13
CA TRP A 25 0.48 11.16 -19.52
C TRP A 25 1.37 10.42 -20.51
N LEU A 26 0.74 9.89 -21.55
CA LEU A 26 1.37 9.48 -22.78
C LEU A 26 0.84 10.36 -23.90
N VAL A 27 1.73 11.01 -24.66
CA VAL A 27 1.35 11.89 -25.77
C VAL A 27 1.94 11.38 -27.08
N GLU A 28 1.08 11.07 -28.04
CA GLU A 28 1.48 10.75 -29.41
C GLU A 28 1.56 12.02 -30.25
N PHE A 29 2.74 12.31 -30.77
CA PHE A 29 2.95 13.29 -31.84
C PHE A 29 2.81 12.57 -33.18
N PHE A 30 1.76 12.91 -33.91
CA PHE A 30 1.45 12.28 -35.19
C PHE A 30 1.42 13.31 -36.32
N ALA A 31 1.56 12.83 -37.55
CA ALA A 31 1.32 13.60 -38.76
C ALA A 31 0.17 12.94 -39.54
N PRO A 32 -0.93 13.64 -39.82
CA PRO A 32 -2.00 13.10 -40.63
C PRO A 32 -1.49 12.69 -42.02
N GLY A 33 -1.66 11.43 -42.39
CA GLY A 33 -1.44 10.93 -43.75
C GLY A 33 -2.72 11.02 -44.60
N ALA A 34 -2.60 10.77 -45.92
CA ALA A 34 -3.68 10.88 -46.89
C ALA A 34 -4.92 9.96 -46.66
N ALA A 35 -4.97 9.15 -45.60
CA ALA A 35 -6.07 8.21 -45.30
C ALA A 35 -6.66 8.29 -43.88
N THR A 36 -6.00 8.92 -42.89
CA THR A 36 -6.53 8.99 -41.50
C THR A 36 -6.14 10.28 -40.80
N ALA A 37 -7.14 11.09 -40.42
CA ALA A 37 -7.00 12.35 -39.68
C ALA A 37 -6.89 12.17 -38.15
N LYS A 38 -6.67 10.95 -37.66
CA LYS A 38 -6.71 10.59 -36.24
C LYS A 38 -5.54 9.69 -35.87
N PRO A 39 -5.13 9.67 -34.59
CA PRO A 39 -4.18 8.70 -34.07
C PRO A 39 -4.64 7.27 -34.37
N GLY A 40 -3.68 6.36 -34.50
CA GLY A 40 -3.93 4.99 -34.96
C GLY A 40 -4.92 4.21 -34.08
N PRO A 41 -5.59 3.17 -34.61
CA PRO A 41 -6.59 2.40 -33.85
C PRO A 41 -6.02 1.75 -32.57
N HIS A 42 -4.72 1.43 -32.56
CA HIS A 42 -4.05 0.92 -31.36
C HIS A 42 -3.97 1.97 -30.24
N TRP A 43 -3.72 3.25 -30.58
CA TRP A 43 -3.68 4.35 -29.61
C TRP A 43 -5.05 4.59 -28.97
N ALA A 44 -6.10 4.61 -29.79
CA ALA A 44 -7.47 4.75 -29.31
C ALA A 44 -7.91 3.59 -28.40
N LYS A 45 -7.54 2.35 -28.74
CA LYS A 45 -7.77 1.17 -27.87
C LYS A 45 -7.03 1.34 -26.53
N ALA A 46 -5.75 1.69 -26.56
CA ALA A 46 -4.97 1.90 -25.35
C ALA A 46 -5.56 3.02 -24.46
N ALA A 47 -6.02 4.11 -25.05
CA ALA A 47 -6.62 5.23 -24.31
C ALA A 47 -7.90 4.80 -23.58
N THR A 48 -8.70 3.94 -24.21
CA THR A 48 -9.93 3.39 -23.62
C THR A 48 -9.61 2.46 -22.44
N GLU A 49 -8.65 1.54 -22.60
CA GLU A 49 -8.27 0.56 -21.57
C GLU A 49 -7.55 1.20 -20.36
N LEU A 50 -6.79 2.27 -20.61
CA LEU A 50 -6.02 2.98 -19.57
C LEU A 50 -6.80 4.09 -18.87
N LYS A 51 -8.06 4.32 -19.27
CA LYS A 51 -8.89 5.39 -18.72
C LYS A 51 -8.96 5.34 -17.19
N GLY A 52 -8.67 6.48 -16.56
CA GLY A 52 -8.61 6.62 -15.11
C GLY A 52 -7.31 6.12 -14.45
N LYS A 53 -6.36 5.58 -15.23
CA LYS A 53 -5.02 5.20 -14.74
C LYS A 53 -3.92 6.02 -15.41
N VAL A 54 -4.03 6.20 -16.72
CA VAL A 54 -3.08 6.95 -17.56
C VAL A 54 -3.86 7.74 -18.59
N LYS A 55 -3.53 9.02 -18.77
CA LYS A 55 -4.14 9.86 -19.80
C LYS A 55 -3.36 9.75 -21.11
N LEU A 56 -4.08 9.52 -22.21
CA LEU A 56 -3.49 9.45 -23.54
C LEU A 56 -3.90 10.68 -24.35
N GLY A 57 -2.91 11.48 -24.73
CA GLY A 57 -3.05 12.64 -25.57
C GLY A 57 -2.57 12.40 -27.00
N ALA A 58 -3.03 13.22 -27.93
CA ALA A 58 -2.52 13.25 -29.29
C ALA A 58 -2.33 14.69 -29.76
N VAL A 59 -1.19 14.96 -30.39
CA VAL A 59 -0.83 16.26 -30.96
C VAL A 59 -0.60 16.09 -32.46
N ASP A 60 -1.32 16.86 -33.26
CA ASP A 60 -1.02 16.99 -34.69
C ASP A 60 0.23 17.88 -34.86
N ALA A 61 1.36 17.24 -35.08
CA ALA A 61 2.65 17.92 -35.20
C ALA A 61 2.82 18.70 -36.51
N THR A 62 1.93 18.49 -37.49
CA THR A 62 1.94 19.29 -38.74
C THR A 62 1.35 20.69 -38.52
N VAL A 63 0.42 20.80 -37.58
CA VAL A 63 -0.20 22.05 -37.14
C VAL A 63 0.60 22.69 -36.00
N HIS A 64 0.95 21.89 -34.99
CA HIS A 64 1.61 22.34 -33.75
C HIS A 64 3.13 22.11 -33.79
N GLN A 65 3.78 22.71 -34.80
CA GLN A 65 5.22 22.52 -35.05
C GLN A 65 6.12 23.03 -33.91
N GLY A 66 5.68 24.07 -33.20
CA GLY A 66 6.39 24.61 -32.03
C GLY A 66 6.49 23.58 -30.91
N LEU A 67 5.34 22.97 -30.57
CA LEU A 67 5.25 21.91 -29.57
C LEU A 67 6.06 20.67 -29.99
N ALA A 68 5.99 20.26 -31.26
CA ALA A 68 6.79 19.15 -31.78
C ALA A 68 8.30 19.42 -31.68
N SER A 69 8.73 20.64 -32.02
CA SER A 69 10.13 21.07 -31.93
C SER A 69 10.62 21.12 -30.48
N GLN A 70 9.78 21.58 -29.56
CA GLN A 70 10.09 21.67 -28.13
C GLN A 70 10.44 20.30 -27.51
N TYR A 71 9.81 19.22 -28.00
CA TYR A 71 10.04 17.85 -27.53
C TYR A 71 10.96 17.03 -28.45
N ASP A 72 11.72 17.70 -29.33
CA ASP A 72 12.68 17.08 -30.26
C ASP A 72 12.07 15.96 -31.11
N VAL A 73 10.85 16.17 -31.62
CA VAL A 73 10.15 15.20 -32.48
C VAL A 73 10.77 15.23 -33.87
N LYS A 74 11.46 14.14 -34.24
CA LYS A 74 12.19 14.00 -35.53
C LYS A 74 11.47 13.15 -36.57
N GLY A 75 10.43 12.43 -36.16
CA GLY A 75 9.68 11.52 -37.02
C GLY A 75 8.32 11.21 -36.41
N TYR A 76 7.48 10.51 -37.17
CA TYR A 76 6.12 10.21 -36.76
C TYR A 76 5.79 8.70 -36.91
N PRO A 77 4.97 8.13 -36.01
CA PRO A 77 4.61 8.70 -34.72
C PRO A 77 5.80 8.68 -33.75
N THR A 78 5.90 9.70 -32.90
CA THR A 78 6.78 9.73 -31.71
C THR A 78 5.91 9.86 -30.48
N ILE A 79 6.14 9.00 -29.49
CA ILE A 79 5.38 9.01 -28.24
C ILE A 79 6.29 9.53 -27.12
N LYS A 80 5.80 10.51 -26.37
CA LYS A 80 6.49 11.05 -25.18
C LYS A 80 5.70 10.69 -23.93
N PHE A 81 6.41 10.25 -22.90
CA PHE A 81 5.92 9.95 -21.58
C PHE A 81 6.17 11.12 -20.64
N PHE A 82 5.16 11.46 -19.86
CA PHE A 82 5.21 12.49 -18.84
C PHE A 82 4.81 11.85 -17.49
N PRO A 83 5.70 11.88 -16.48
CA PRO A 83 5.46 11.20 -15.21
C PRO A 83 4.31 11.83 -14.42
N ALA A 84 3.77 11.09 -13.44
CA ALA A 84 2.81 11.63 -12.50
C ALA A 84 3.44 12.69 -11.57
N GLY A 85 2.61 13.57 -11.01
CA GLY A 85 3.01 14.64 -10.12
C GLY A 85 3.71 15.80 -10.81
N LYS A 86 4.49 16.56 -10.03
CA LYS A 86 5.19 17.77 -10.48
C LYS A 86 6.16 17.45 -11.63
N LYS A 87 5.93 18.08 -12.77
CA LYS A 87 6.71 17.89 -13.99
C LYS A 87 6.85 19.19 -14.77
N ASP A 88 7.86 19.22 -15.62
CA ASP A 88 8.09 20.29 -16.58
C ASP A 88 8.46 19.70 -17.94
N ARG A 89 8.90 20.56 -18.86
CA ARG A 89 9.22 20.20 -20.24
C ARG A 89 10.38 19.17 -20.34
N HIS A 90 11.29 19.14 -19.37
CA HIS A 90 12.44 18.23 -19.32
C HIS A 90 12.12 16.90 -18.64
N SER A 91 10.97 16.80 -17.96
CA SER A 91 10.50 15.54 -17.38
C SER A 91 10.01 14.53 -18.43
N ALA A 92 9.91 14.96 -19.70
CA ALA A 92 9.44 14.11 -20.79
C ALA A 92 10.49 13.07 -21.18
N GLU A 93 10.09 11.80 -21.21
CA GLU A 93 10.92 10.70 -21.70
C GLU A 93 10.36 10.14 -23.01
N GLU A 94 11.19 9.57 -23.86
CA GLU A 94 10.72 8.93 -25.09
C GLU A 94 10.25 7.50 -24.84
N TYR A 95 9.05 7.19 -25.32
CA TYR A 95 8.54 5.82 -25.32
C TYR A 95 9.16 5.05 -26.49
N ASN A 96 9.95 4.02 -26.16
CA ASN A 96 10.65 3.16 -27.12
C ASN A 96 10.09 1.72 -27.15
N GLY A 97 8.88 1.51 -26.62
CA GLY A 97 8.23 0.19 -26.59
C GLY A 97 7.54 -0.19 -27.91
N GLY A 98 6.83 -1.31 -27.89
CA GLY A 98 6.07 -1.80 -29.04
C GLY A 98 4.90 -0.88 -29.41
N ARG A 99 4.48 -0.90 -30.67
CA ARG A 99 3.41 0.00 -31.18
C ARG A 99 2.01 -0.63 -31.14
N THR A 100 1.88 -1.84 -30.60
CA THR A 100 0.57 -2.46 -30.43
C THR A 100 -0.13 -1.88 -29.21
N ALA A 101 -1.46 -1.95 -29.18
CA ALA A 101 -2.22 -1.48 -28.02
C ALA A 101 -1.78 -2.19 -26.73
N ASP A 102 -1.52 -3.50 -26.81
CA ASP A 102 -1.20 -4.31 -25.63
C ASP A 102 0.20 -3.95 -25.08
N ASP A 103 1.18 -3.69 -25.94
CA ASP A 103 2.51 -3.20 -25.54
C ASP A 103 2.44 -1.83 -24.83
N ILE A 104 1.62 -0.92 -25.37
CA ILE A 104 1.41 0.42 -24.80
C ILE A 104 0.71 0.31 -23.45
N ILE A 105 -0.36 -0.49 -23.37
CA ILE A 105 -1.14 -0.71 -22.14
C ILE A 105 -0.25 -1.29 -21.04
N GLN A 106 0.54 -2.32 -21.36
CA GLN A 106 1.41 -2.96 -20.39
C GLN A 106 2.45 -1.96 -19.86
N TRP A 107 3.18 -1.30 -20.75
CA TRP A 107 4.22 -0.34 -20.37
C TRP A 107 3.66 0.84 -19.55
N ALA A 108 2.53 1.41 -19.97
CA ALA A 108 1.88 2.51 -19.28
C ALA A 108 1.38 2.10 -17.89
N SER A 109 0.81 0.88 -17.78
CA SER A 109 0.36 0.32 -16.51
C SER A 109 1.53 0.10 -15.55
N ASP A 110 2.67 -0.37 -16.05
CA ASP A 110 3.89 -0.55 -15.25
C ASP A 110 4.42 0.78 -14.73
N LYS A 111 4.47 1.82 -15.58
CA LYS A 111 4.84 3.18 -15.16
C LYS A 111 3.86 3.78 -14.15
N ALA A 112 2.56 3.58 -14.35
CA ALA A 112 1.55 4.01 -13.38
C ALA A 112 1.71 3.31 -12.03
N ALA A 113 2.05 2.02 -12.03
CA ALA A 113 2.34 1.26 -10.81
C ALA A 113 3.63 1.72 -10.11
N GLU A 114 4.64 2.15 -10.87
CA GLU A 114 5.89 2.73 -10.36
C GLU A 114 5.69 4.09 -9.69
N SER A 115 4.85 4.93 -10.29
CA SER A 115 4.54 6.27 -9.80
C SER A 115 3.46 6.31 -8.73
N ALA A 116 2.78 5.18 -8.47
CA ALA A 116 1.81 5.10 -7.39
C ALA A 116 2.46 5.45 -6.03
N PRO A 117 1.75 6.18 -5.16
CA PRO A 117 2.24 6.45 -3.81
C PRO A 117 2.46 5.14 -3.05
N ALA A 118 3.36 5.18 -2.07
CA ALA A 118 3.51 4.10 -1.12
C ALA A 118 2.16 3.78 -0.47
N PRO A 119 1.80 2.50 -0.26
CA PRO A 119 0.61 2.18 0.51
C PRO A 119 0.76 2.72 1.94
N GLU A 120 -0.31 3.28 2.46
CA GLU A 120 -0.34 3.74 3.85
C GLU A 120 -0.42 2.54 4.80
N LEU A 121 0.43 2.53 5.83
CA LEU A 121 0.41 1.53 6.89
C LEU A 121 -0.51 2.02 8.02
N LEU A 122 -1.72 1.48 8.08
CA LEU A 122 -2.74 1.94 9.03
C LEU A 122 -2.85 1.01 10.25
N GLN A 123 -3.11 1.60 11.41
CA GLN A 123 -3.46 0.84 12.61
C GLN A 123 -4.92 0.38 12.54
N VAL A 124 -5.19 -0.88 12.85
CA VAL A 124 -6.54 -1.43 12.97
C VAL A 124 -7.18 -0.91 14.25
N THR A 125 -7.95 0.17 14.11
CA THR A 125 -8.64 0.86 15.22
C THR A 125 -10.15 0.65 15.22
N LYS A 126 -10.73 0.21 14.11
CA LYS A 126 -12.17 -0.02 13.91
C LYS A 126 -12.44 -0.85 12.66
N GLU A 127 -13.65 -1.37 12.52
CA GLU A 127 -14.04 -2.24 11.40
C GLU A 127 -13.85 -1.62 10.03
N SER A 128 -14.14 -0.31 9.88
CA SER A 128 -14.03 0.35 8.58
C SER A 128 -12.60 0.32 8.05
N VAL A 129 -11.60 0.51 8.92
CA VAL A 129 -10.18 0.49 8.51
C VAL A 129 -9.79 -0.87 7.93
N LEU A 130 -10.23 -1.97 8.57
CA LEU A 130 -9.96 -3.32 8.07
C LEU A 130 -10.67 -3.57 6.73
N LYS A 131 -11.95 -3.19 6.62
CA LYS A 131 -12.76 -3.40 5.42
C LYS A 131 -12.23 -2.59 4.24
N ASP A 132 -12.09 -1.28 4.42
CA ASP A 132 -11.67 -0.35 3.38
C ASP A 132 -10.30 -0.76 2.80
N VAL A 133 -9.36 -1.18 3.65
CA VAL A 133 -8.01 -1.59 3.21
C VAL A 133 -7.97 -3.00 2.61
N CYS A 134 -8.67 -3.98 3.19
CA CYS A 134 -8.56 -5.37 2.77
C CYS A 134 -9.56 -5.78 1.67
N GLU A 135 -10.69 -5.08 1.49
CA GLU A 135 -11.66 -5.38 0.42
C GLU A 135 -11.22 -4.79 -0.93
N ASP A 136 -10.63 -3.59 -0.91
CA ASP A 136 -10.10 -2.93 -2.10
C ASP A 136 -8.83 -3.62 -2.64
N SER A 137 -8.14 -4.37 -1.79
CA SER A 137 -6.93 -5.12 -2.13
C SER A 137 -7.18 -6.62 -2.28
N GLN A 138 -6.47 -7.28 -3.22
CA GLN A 138 -6.53 -8.74 -3.34
C GLN A 138 -5.86 -9.47 -2.17
N LEU A 139 -4.80 -8.88 -1.63
CA LEU A 139 -4.06 -9.38 -0.47
C LEU A 139 -3.91 -8.24 0.55
N CYS A 140 -4.03 -8.58 1.82
CA CYS A 140 -3.92 -7.66 2.95
C CYS A 140 -2.87 -8.19 3.92
N VAL A 141 -1.78 -7.46 4.10
CA VAL A 141 -0.71 -7.75 5.05
C VAL A 141 -1.12 -7.20 6.40
N ILE A 142 -1.29 -8.08 7.39
CA ILE A 142 -1.76 -7.73 8.74
C ILE A 142 -0.67 -8.15 9.72
N SER A 143 -0.08 -7.17 10.40
CA SER A 143 0.96 -7.39 11.41
C SER A 143 0.42 -7.16 12.82
N VAL A 144 0.76 -8.01 13.77
CA VAL A 144 0.44 -7.79 15.18
C VAL A 144 1.76 -7.59 15.91
N LEU A 145 1.95 -6.38 16.43
CA LEU A 145 3.19 -5.94 17.06
C LEU A 145 3.11 -6.12 18.58
N PRO A 146 4.23 -6.30 19.30
CA PRO A 146 4.21 -6.47 20.74
C PRO A 146 3.52 -5.30 21.45
N HIS A 147 2.99 -5.57 22.64
CA HIS A 147 2.33 -4.57 23.47
C HIS A 147 3.30 -3.43 23.82
N ILE A 148 2.80 -2.20 23.99
CA ILE A 148 3.67 -1.01 24.18
C ILE A 148 4.55 -1.11 25.44
N TYR A 149 4.06 -1.77 26.50
CA TYR A 149 4.85 -2.05 27.71
C TYR A 149 6.04 -3.00 27.47
N ASP A 150 5.93 -3.93 26.52
CA ASP A 150 7.01 -4.86 26.16
C ASP A 150 7.97 -4.27 25.11
N CYS A 151 7.44 -3.43 24.23
CA CYS A 151 8.12 -2.83 23.10
C CYS A 151 7.68 -1.37 23.00
N GLN A 152 8.41 -0.53 23.72
CA GLN A 152 8.25 0.92 23.77
C GLN A 152 8.33 1.55 22.36
N SER A 153 8.10 2.86 22.27
CA SER A 153 7.90 3.58 21.00
C SER A 153 9.04 3.36 19.98
N GLU A 154 10.30 3.38 20.41
CA GLU A 154 11.45 3.17 19.53
C GLU A 154 11.42 1.77 18.88
N CYS A 155 11.18 0.73 19.69
CA CYS A 155 11.07 -0.65 19.23
C CYS A 155 9.90 -0.81 18.25
N ARG A 156 8.72 -0.27 18.58
CA ARG A 156 7.53 -0.30 17.72
C ARG A 156 7.77 0.41 16.40
N GLN A 157 8.39 1.59 16.44
CA GLN A 157 8.73 2.36 15.26
C GLN A 157 9.67 1.58 14.34
N GLY A 158 10.64 0.85 14.88
CA GLY A 158 11.51 -0.03 14.11
C GLY A 158 10.74 -1.08 13.29
N TYR A 159 9.73 -1.72 13.88
CA TYR A 159 8.85 -2.65 13.14
C TYR A 159 8.02 -1.93 12.07
N LEU A 160 7.43 -0.78 12.40
CA LEU A 160 6.65 0.01 11.46
C LEU A 160 7.50 0.46 10.26
N ASP A 161 8.76 0.82 10.47
CA ASP A 161 9.68 1.24 9.41
C ASP A 161 10.05 0.07 8.49
N VAL A 162 10.23 -1.14 9.04
CA VAL A 162 10.40 -2.36 8.22
C VAL A 162 9.17 -2.58 7.34
N LEU A 163 7.96 -2.50 7.90
CA LEU A 163 6.71 -2.67 7.16
C LEU A 163 6.53 -1.59 6.09
N LYS A 164 6.79 -0.32 6.39
CA LYS A 164 6.73 0.79 5.41
C LYS A 164 7.69 0.57 4.24
N ARG A 165 8.93 0.15 4.52
CA ARG A 165 9.94 -0.14 3.47
C ARG A 165 9.49 -1.28 2.56
N LEU A 166 8.83 -2.30 3.11
CA LEU A 166 8.26 -3.39 2.31
C LEU A 166 6.99 -2.94 1.57
N GLY A 167 6.16 -2.10 2.17
CA GLY A 167 5.04 -1.42 1.51
C GLY A 167 5.47 -0.70 0.24
N GLU A 168 6.52 0.11 0.32
CA GLU A 168 7.11 0.79 -0.85
C GLU A 168 7.61 -0.20 -1.90
N LYS A 169 8.32 -1.25 -1.48
CA LYS A 169 8.84 -2.28 -2.39
C LYS A 169 7.75 -3.02 -3.16
N TYR A 170 6.62 -3.30 -2.51
CA TYR A 170 5.49 -4.06 -3.07
C TYR A 170 4.33 -3.17 -3.51
N LYS A 171 4.52 -1.85 -3.63
CA LYS A 171 3.45 -0.91 -4.01
C LYS A 171 2.76 -1.26 -5.32
N ARG A 172 3.50 -1.83 -6.27
CA ARG A 172 2.97 -2.30 -7.57
C ARG A 172 1.89 -3.37 -7.41
N ASN A 173 1.95 -4.15 -6.34
CA ASN A 173 1.00 -5.23 -6.07
C ASN A 173 -0.32 -4.73 -5.48
N ARG A 174 -0.40 -3.45 -5.07
CA ARG A 174 -1.60 -2.83 -4.47
C ARG A 174 -2.18 -3.63 -3.30
N TRP A 175 -1.30 -4.17 -2.47
CA TRP A 175 -1.70 -4.86 -1.23
C TRP A 175 -2.09 -3.85 -0.16
N GLY A 176 -3.03 -4.25 0.70
CA GLY A 176 -3.37 -3.51 1.90
C GLY A 176 -2.33 -3.75 2.99
N TRP A 177 -2.01 -2.73 3.79
CA TRP A 177 -1.01 -2.82 4.86
C TRP A 177 -1.60 -2.33 6.17
N LEU A 178 -1.71 -3.25 7.12
CA LEU A 178 -2.32 -3.01 8.43
C LEU A 178 -1.43 -3.50 9.55
N TRP A 179 -1.57 -2.87 10.71
CA TRP A 179 -1.00 -3.37 11.95
C TRP A 179 -1.96 -3.22 13.13
N SER A 180 -1.82 -4.06 14.16
CA SER A 180 -2.43 -3.83 15.47
C SER A 180 -1.41 -4.06 16.58
N GLU A 181 -1.71 -3.52 17.75
CA GLU A 181 -1.05 -3.95 18.98
C GLU A 181 -1.53 -5.36 19.36
N ALA A 182 -0.63 -6.13 19.96
CA ALA A 182 -0.92 -7.45 20.52
C ALA A 182 -2.08 -7.37 21.52
N MET A 183 -3.01 -8.32 21.41
CA MET A 183 -4.20 -8.46 22.26
C MET A 183 -5.23 -7.34 22.09
N ALA A 184 -4.96 -6.27 21.34
CA ALA A 184 -5.92 -5.21 21.08
C ALA A 184 -7.06 -5.66 20.16
N GLN A 185 -6.85 -6.71 19.35
CA GLN A 185 -7.84 -7.20 18.39
C GLN A 185 -8.03 -8.71 18.52
N PRO A 186 -8.60 -9.21 19.64
CA PRO A 186 -8.61 -10.63 19.98
C PRO A 186 -9.34 -11.50 18.94
N LYS A 187 -10.46 -11.01 18.38
CA LYS A 187 -11.21 -11.73 17.34
C LYS A 187 -10.47 -11.81 16.00
N LEU A 188 -9.70 -10.77 15.66
CA LEU A 188 -8.84 -10.76 14.47
C LEU A 188 -7.70 -11.77 14.63
N GLU A 189 -7.05 -11.73 15.79
CA GLU A 189 -5.95 -12.62 16.13
C GLU A 189 -6.40 -14.08 16.16
N GLU A 190 -7.55 -14.37 16.79
CA GLU A 190 -8.14 -15.71 16.80
C GLU A 190 -8.49 -16.20 15.38
N ALA A 191 -9.13 -15.35 14.56
CA ALA A 191 -9.57 -15.74 13.22
C ALA A 191 -8.41 -16.03 12.26
N LEU A 192 -7.24 -15.42 12.50
CA LEU A 192 -6.02 -15.61 11.73
C LEU A 192 -5.01 -16.51 12.45
N GLU A 193 -5.36 -17.09 13.60
CA GLU A 193 -4.47 -17.92 14.43
C GLU A 193 -3.11 -17.23 14.72
N ILE A 194 -3.15 -15.92 14.95
CA ILE A 194 -1.99 -15.09 15.32
C ILE A 194 -1.83 -15.11 16.85
N GLY A 195 -0.59 -14.97 17.34
CA GLY A 195 -0.28 -14.84 18.77
C GLY A 195 0.12 -16.15 19.45
N GLY A 196 -0.17 -17.32 18.86
CA GLY A 196 0.21 -18.61 19.44
C GLY A 196 1.72 -18.85 19.61
N PHE A 197 2.55 -18.14 18.84
CA PHE A 197 4.02 -18.20 18.92
C PHE A 197 4.64 -16.91 19.50
N GLY A 198 3.82 -16.01 20.04
CA GLY A 198 4.23 -14.69 20.50
C GLY A 198 4.18 -13.61 19.41
N TYR A 199 4.63 -12.41 19.79
CA TYR A 199 4.67 -11.21 18.94
C TYR A 199 6.11 -10.73 18.77
N PRO A 200 6.47 -10.06 17.65
CA PRO A 200 5.61 -9.70 16.54
C PRO A 200 5.21 -10.90 15.65
N ALA A 201 4.05 -10.80 15.01
CA ALA A 201 3.52 -11.81 14.10
C ALA A 201 2.90 -11.17 12.85
N LEU A 202 2.83 -11.91 11.75
CA LEU A 202 2.33 -11.40 10.48
C LEU A 202 1.50 -12.45 9.74
N ALA A 203 0.35 -12.04 9.23
CA ALA A 203 -0.48 -12.82 8.32
C ALA A 203 -0.70 -12.06 7.01
N VAL A 204 -0.81 -12.78 5.90
CA VAL A 204 -1.32 -12.23 4.64
C VAL A 204 -2.68 -12.85 4.36
N LEU A 205 -3.72 -12.03 4.38
CA LEU A 205 -5.10 -12.39 4.13
C LEU A 205 -5.45 -12.16 2.66
N ASN A 206 -6.04 -13.15 2.02
CA ASN A 206 -6.77 -13.00 0.77
C ASN A 206 -8.27 -12.87 1.07
N SER A 207 -8.80 -11.65 1.03
CA SER A 207 -10.20 -11.32 1.34
C SER A 207 -11.19 -11.96 0.37
N ARG A 208 -10.80 -12.20 -0.89
CA ARG A 208 -11.67 -12.82 -1.90
C ARG A 208 -11.80 -14.32 -1.73
N LYS A 209 -10.71 -15.00 -1.34
CA LYS A 209 -10.67 -16.45 -1.13
C LYS A 209 -10.93 -16.84 0.32
N MET A 210 -10.98 -15.87 1.24
CA MET A 210 -11.05 -16.06 2.68
C MET A 210 -10.03 -17.08 3.18
N LYS A 211 -8.78 -16.91 2.74
CA LYS A 211 -7.62 -17.72 3.14
C LYS A 211 -6.50 -16.81 3.58
N TYR A 212 -5.68 -17.26 4.52
CA TYR A 212 -4.50 -16.53 4.95
C TYR A 212 -3.26 -17.42 4.99
N SER A 213 -2.10 -16.80 4.95
CA SER A 213 -0.81 -17.44 5.19
C SER A 213 -0.13 -16.73 6.36
N LEU A 214 0.51 -17.50 7.23
CA LEU A 214 1.26 -16.97 8.38
C LEU A 214 2.75 -16.92 8.08
N LEU A 215 3.40 -15.83 8.48
CA LEU A 215 4.85 -15.75 8.53
C LEU A 215 5.36 -16.81 9.51
N ARG A 216 6.22 -17.71 9.02
CA ARG A 216 6.92 -18.72 9.85
C ARG A 216 8.39 -18.38 10.10
N GLY A 217 8.92 -17.40 9.36
CA GLY A 217 10.30 -16.92 9.50
C GLY A 217 10.42 -15.77 10.51
N SER A 218 11.58 -15.11 10.50
CA SER A 218 11.82 -13.97 11.38
C SER A 218 11.00 -12.74 10.96
N PHE A 219 10.54 -11.97 11.94
CA PHE A 219 9.96 -10.64 11.71
C PHE A 219 11.09 -9.62 11.47
N SER A 220 11.72 -9.74 10.29
CA SER A 220 12.78 -8.86 9.81
C SER A 220 12.49 -8.47 8.36
N TYR A 221 13.18 -7.46 7.84
CA TYR A 221 13.00 -7.07 6.44
C TYR A 221 13.20 -8.26 5.48
N ASP A 222 14.24 -9.06 5.68
CA ASP A 222 14.54 -10.20 4.81
C ASP A 222 13.54 -11.34 4.99
N GLY A 223 13.20 -11.68 6.24
CA GLY A 223 12.25 -12.76 6.54
C GLY A 223 10.83 -12.46 6.03
N ILE A 224 10.35 -11.23 6.22
CA ILE A 224 9.05 -10.81 5.69
C ILE A 224 9.11 -10.72 4.15
N ASN A 225 10.19 -10.18 3.58
CA ASN A 225 10.35 -10.12 2.13
C ASN A 225 10.34 -11.50 1.47
N GLU A 226 11.06 -12.48 2.04
CA GLU A 226 11.03 -13.86 1.54
C GLU A 226 9.61 -14.42 1.55
N PHE A 227 8.92 -14.30 2.68
CA PHE A 227 7.54 -14.74 2.83
C PHE A 227 6.59 -14.06 1.83
N LEU A 228 6.67 -12.74 1.68
CA LEU A 228 5.83 -11.99 0.73
C LEU A 228 6.11 -12.38 -0.72
N ARG A 229 7.36 -12.73 -1.09
CA ARG A 229 7.68 -13.26 -2.43
C ARG A 229 6.96 -14.58 -2.68
N GLU A 230 6.95 -15.49 -1.71
CA GLU A 230 6.26 -16.77 -1.84
C GLU A 230 4.76 -16.58 -2.01
N VAL A 231 4.15 -15.75 -1.16
CA VAL A 231 2.73 -15.44 -1.21
C VAL A 231 2.35 -14.78 -2.55
N ALA A 232 3.17 -13.87 -3.07
CA ALA A 232 2.93 -13.20 -4.35
C ALA A 232 2.79 -14.18 -5.53
N VAL A 233 3.53 -15.29 -5.50
CA VAL A 233 3.49 -16.32 -6.55
C VAL A 233 2.59 -17.52 -6.17
N GLY A 234 1.83 -17.41 -5.08
CA GLY A 234 0.92 -18.46 -4.61
C GLY A 234 1.63 -19.70 -4.07
N ARG A 235 2.89 -19.58 -3.64
CA ARG A 235 3.63 -20.63 -2.94
C ARG A 235 3.42 -20.50 -1.44
N GLY A 236 3.55 -21.63 -0.74
CA GLY A 236 3.35 -21.72 0.71
C GLY A 236 1.97 -22.24 1.12
N SER A 237 1.86 -22.61 2.39
CA SER A 237 0.62 -23.11 2.97
C SER A 237 -0.36 -21.96 3.20
N SER A 238 -1.63 -22.19 2.89
CA SER A 238 -2.73 -21.27 3.24
C SER A 238 -3.79 -21.99 4.05
N VAL A 239 -4.33 -21.30 5.03
CA VAL A 239 -5.35 -21.80 5.96
C VAL A 239 -6.66 -21.04 5.70
N PRO A 240 -7.83 -21.68 5.73
CA PRO A 240 -9.12 -20.99 5.66
C PRO A 240 -9.30 -20.07 6.87
N VAL A 241 -9.79 -18.85 6.65
CA VAL A 241 -10.17 -17.95 7.75
C VAL A 241 -11.34 -18.55 8.53
N LYS A 242 -11.25 -18.54 9.86
CA LYS A 242 -12.32 -19.04 10.73
C LYS A 242 -13.63 -18.30 10.44
N GLY A 243 -14.69 -19.06 10.16
CA GLY A 243 -16.01 -18.50 9.82
C GLY A 243 -16.16 -17.97 8.39
N ALA A 244 -15.13 -18.08 7.53
CA ALA A 244 -15.17 -17.71 6.11
C ALA A 244 -15.69 -16.29 5.82
N LYS A 245 -15.46 -15.36 6.75
CA LYS A 245 -15.79 -13.93 6.64
C LYS A 245 -14.63 -13.08 7.15
N LEU A 246 -14.61 -11.80 6.78
CA LEU A 246 -13.62 -10.88 7.34
C LEU A 246 -13.67 -10.91 8.87
N PRO A 247 -12.51 -10.95 9.55
CA PRO A 247 -12.48 -10.96 11.00
C PRO A 247 -13.13 -9.72 11.60
N GLU A 248 -13.79 -9.90 12.74
CA GLU A 248 -14.33 -8.79 13.51
C GLU A 248 -13.21 -8.10 14.28
N VAL A 249 -13.31 -6.79 14.45
CA VAL A 249 -12.36 -5.97 15.20
C VAL A 249 -13.13 -5.06 16.16
N VAL A 250 -12.51 -4.73 17.28
CA VAL A 250 -13.06 -3.82 18.29
C VAL A 250 -12.55 -2.40 18.05
N SER A 251 -13.32 -1.43 18.52
CA SER A 251 -12.90 -0.02 18.48
C SER A 251 -11.84 0.21 19.56
N VAL A 252 -10.69 0.75 19.17
CA VAL A 252 -9.60 1.12 20.09
C VAL A 252 -9.07 2.51 19.77
N GLU A 253 -8.48 3.17 20.76
CA GLU A 253 -7.80 4.44 20.53
C GLU A 253 -6.53 4.21 19.68
N PRO A 254 -6.27 5.07 18.68
CA PRO A 254 -5.03 5.02 17.93
C PRO A 254 -3.83 5.25 18.86
N TRP A 255 -2.72 4.58 18.58
CA TRP A 255 -1.48 4.81 19.30
C TRP A 255 -1.03 6.26 19.10
N ASP A 256 -0.68 6.93 20.20
CA ASP A 256 -0.32 8.34 20.24
C ASP A 256 1.13 8.62 19.82
N GLY A 257 1.88 7.57 19.47
CA GLY A 257 3.29 7.63 19.08
C GLY A 257 4.26 7.68 20.25
N LYS A 258 3.80 7.48 21.50
CA LYS A 258 4.62 7.60 22.70
C LYS A 258 4.79 6.27 23.43
N ASP A 259 5.74 6.27 24.35
CA ASP A 259 5.97 5.20 25.30
C ASP A 259 4.76 5.01 26.22
N ALA A 260 4.63 3.79 26.73
CA ALA A 260 3.64 3.50 27.74
C ALA A 260 3.97 4.31 29.00
N LYS A 261 2.97 5.00 29.55
CA LYS A 261 3.14 5.61 30.88
C LYS A 261 3.03 4.48 31.91
N MET A 262 4.00 4.40 32.80
CA MET A 262 3.82 3.63 34.02
C MET A 262 2.80 4.41 34.84
N ASP A 263 1.69 3.79 35.22
CA ASP A 263 0.80 4.38 36.20
C ASP A 263 1.64 4.63 37.46
N GLU A 264 1.60 5.86 37.97
CA GLU A 264 2.17 6.13 39.29
C GLU A 264 1.43 5.20 40.27
N PRO A 265 2.14 4.40 41.08
CA PRO A 265 1.46 3.58 42.07
C PRO A 265 0.59 4.52 42.91
N GLU A 266 -0.71 4.28 42.92
CA GLU A 266 -1.57 4.91 43.94
C GLU A 266 -0.90 4.62 45.28
N ASP A 267 -0.59 5.67 46.05
CA ASP A 267 -0.03 5.53 47.39
C ASP A 267 -0.94 4.56 48.14
N ILE A 268 -0.49 3.31 48.29
CA ILE A 268 -1.26 2.29 48.99
C ILE A 268 -1.37 2.80 50.41
N ASP A 269 -2.57 3.24 50.80
CA ASP A 269 -2.84 3.68 52.16
C ASP A 269 -2.78 2.45 53.08
N LEU A 270 -1.60 2.21 53.64
CA LEU A 270 -1.34 1.12 54.57
C LEU A 270 -1.94 1.39 55.97
N SER A 271 -2.71 2.46 56.16
CA SER A 271 -3.37 2.74 57.44
C SER A 271 -4.47 1.72 57.81
N ASP A 272 -4.98 0.97 56.83
CA ASP A 272 -5.98 -0.09 57.02
C ASP A 272 -5.36 -1.48 57.31
N VAL A 273 -4.02 -1.60 57.37
CA VAL A 273 -3.36 -2.86 57.71
C VAL A 273 -3.25 -2.99 59.23
N GLU A 274 -4.27 -3.61 59.86
CA GLU A 274 -4.18 -4.07 61.25
C GLU A 274 -3.18 -5.24 61.34
N LEU A 275 -2.01 -4.97 61.92
CA LEU A 275 -1.05 -6.02 62.30
C LEU A 275 -1.63 -6.82 63.47
N GLU A 276 -1.85 -8.13 63.28
CA GLU A 276 -2.20 -9.03 64.38
C GLU A 276 -1.10 -8.98 65.47
N PRO A 277 -1.46 -8.88 66.76
CA PRO A 277 -0.47 -8.79 67.83
C PRO A 277 0.34 -10.09 67.93
N GLU A 278 1.66 -9.95 67.97
CA GLU A 278 2.61 -11.04 68.21
C GLU A 278 2.22 -11.85 69.46
N ASP A 279 2.06 -13.16 69.30
CA ASP A 279 1.82 -14.10 70.39
C ASP A 279 3.05 -14.20 71.30
N LYS A 280 3.11 -13.32 72.31
CA LYS A 280 4.14 -13.34 73.34
C LYS A 280 3.89 -14.49 74.32
N GLY A 281 4.40 -15.65 73.95
CA GLY A 281 5.13 -16.53 74.85
C GLY A 281 4.32 -17.51 75.69
N LYS A 282 4.67 -18.79 75.52
CA LYS A 282 4.95 -19.69 76.65
C LYS A 282 6.05 -20.67 76.25
N GLU A 283 7.27 -20.33 76.63
CA GLU A 283 8.31 -21.31 76.90
C GLU A 283 7.87 -22.27 78.03
N ARG A 284 8.62 -23.39 78.13
CA ARG A 284 8.84 -24.29 79.27
C ARG A 284 7.90 -25.52 79.35
N ILE A 285 8.34 -26.79 79.48
CA ILE A 285 9.60 -27.44 79.93
C ILE A 285 9.71 -28.83 79.26
N GLU A 286 10.94 -29.28 79.01
CA GLU A 286 11.35 -30.66 78.64
C GLU A 286 10.86 -31.75 79.63
N LEU A 287 10.56 -32.94 79.12
CA LEU A 287 11.04 -34.24 79.62
C LEU A 287 10.79 -35.32 78.56
#